data_AF-A0A419QIX1-F1
#
_entry.id   AF-A0A419QIX1-F1
#
_cell.length_a   1.000
_cell.length_b   1.000
_cell.length_c   1.000
_cell.angle_alpha   90.00
_cell.angle_beta   90.00
_cell.angle_gamma   90.00
#
_symmetry.space_group_name_H-M   'P 1'
#
loop_
_entity.id
_entity.type
_entity.pdbx_description
1 polymer ?
#
loop_
_entity_poly.entity_id
_entity_poly.type
_entity_poly.pdbx_seq_one_letter_code
_entity_poly.pdbx_strand_id
1 'polypeptide(L)'
;MVGKLKKEFLELLEKDVEFRYTVAGYLGLSEILKRLDRLEEGQNKLWENQNRLWEEVKGLREGQNKLWEEVKNLREGQNKLWEEVRGLREGQNKLWVEVKGLREDQNKLWEEVKWLREDQRKLRVSFESFGKALGVTLEDYTASFVKLMLEDMGYPDAEVRRKPLLFNGEIYEINIFCEEPLTVGEVTLYIGDLDEARRELEKLQKRIEIAEKVKGKKVTLKILAVANTSKEILDHLKTATKQQNIKLILWKRTNNLVLLKNKINIFK
;
A
#
# COMPACT_ATOMS: atom_id res chain seq x y z
N MET A 1 21.53 -77.26 100.96
CA MET A 1 22.78 -76.99 100.20
C MET A 1 22.63 -75.85 99.21
N VAL A 2 21.64 -75.88 98.30
CA VAL A 2 21.46 -74.88 97.23
C VAL A 2 21.31 -73.43 97.72
N GLY A 3 20.59 -73.19 98.82
CA GLY A 3 20.42 -71.84 99.37
C GLY A 3 21.70 -71.20 99.93
N LYS A 4 22.62 -72.01 100.47
CA LYS A 4 23.92 -71.53 101.00
C LYS A 4 24.86 -71.13 99.85
N LEU A 5 24.94 -71.97 98.81
CA LEU A 5 25.75 -71.71 97.62
C LEU A 5 25.29 -70.45 96.86
N LYS A 6 23.98 -70.23 96.70
CA LYS A 6 23.45 -69.02 96.05
C LYS A 6 23.86 -67.76 96.81
N LYS A 7 23.81 -67.80 98.15
CA LYS A 7 24.21 -66.65 98.99
C LYS A 7 25.70 -66.36 98.86
N GLU A 8 26.55 -67.38 98.94
CA GLU A 8 28.00 -67.24 98.74
C GLU A 8 28.34 -66.73 97.32
N PHE A 9 27.64 -67.22 96.29
CA PHE A 9 27.84 -66.76 94.91
C PHE A 9 27.48 -65.28 94.72
N LEU A 10 26.36 -64.82 95.30
CA LEU A 10 25.97 -63.40 95.26
C LEU A 10 26.94 -62.52 96.07
N GLU A 11 27.40 -62.99 97.24
CA GLU A 11 28.39 -62.26 98.04
C GLU A 11 29.73 -62.13 97.30
N LEU A 12 30.18 -63.18 96.59
CA LEU A 12 31.37 -63.13 95.74
C LEU A 12 31.17 -62.17 94.56
N LEU A 13 30.02 -62.21 93.90
CA LEU A 13 29.69 -61.22 92.87
C LEU A 13 29.74 -59.79 93.44
N GLU A 14 29.27 -59.55 94.67
CA GLU A 14 29.25 -58.21 95.28
C GLU A 14 30.61 -57.72 95.82
N LYS A 15 31.46 -58.61 96.32
CA LYS A 15 32.71 -58.23 97.01
C LYS A 15 33.98 -58.47 96.19
N ASP A 16 33.97 -59.44 95.28
CA ASP A 16 35.11 -59.79 94.44
C ASP A 16 34.91 -59.27 93.01
N VAL A 17 35.70 -58.24 92.67
CA VAL A 17 35.64 -57.56 91.38
C VAL A 17 36.14 -58.47 90.25
N GLU A 18 37.21 -59.24 90.47
CA GLU A 18 37.77 -60.15 89.47
C GLU A 18 36.79 -61.26 89.15
N PHE A 19 36.23 -61.91 90.19
CA PHE A 19 35.19 -62.93 90.03
C PHE A 19 33.95 -62.38 89.30
N ARG A 20 33.49 -61.16 89.63
CA ARG A 20 32.38 -60.49 88.93
C ARG A 20 32.66 -60.29 87.45
N TYR A 21 33.85 -59.82 87.09
CA TYR A 21 34.21 -59.62 85.69
C TYR A 21 34.41 -60.94 84.93
N THR A 22 34.97 -61.96 85.58
CA THR A 22 35.08 -63.30 85.01
C THR A 22 33.69 -63.90 84.74
N VAL A 23 32.77 -63.80 85.69
CA VAL A 23 31.37 -64.24 85.50
C VAL A 23 30.68 -63.43 84.41
N ALA A 24 30.86 -62.10 84.37
CA ALA A 24 30.32 -61.25 83.31
C ALA A 24 30.88 -61.64 81.91
N GLY A 25 32.15 -62.01 81.85
CA GLY A 25 32.81 -62.54 80.65
C GLY A 25 32.23 -63.89 80.20
N TYR A 26 32.11 -64.86 81.11
CA TYR A 26 31.49 -66.17 80.84
C TYR A 26 30.02 -66.07 80.44
N LEU A 27 29.28 -65.11 81.01
CA LEU A 27 27.90 -64.81 80.66
C LEU A 27 27.75 -63.99 79.37
N GLY A 28 28.87 -63.61 78.73
CA GLY A 28 28.87 -62.92 77.44
C GLY A 28 28.48 -61.44 77.50
N LEU A 29 28.48 -60.80 78.67
CA LEU A 29 28.08 -59.39 78.82
C LEU A 29 28.96 -58.43 78.00
N SER A 30 30.26 -58.71 77.89
CA SER A 30 31.18 -57.91 77.06
C SER A 30 30.88 -58.01 75.56
N GLU A 31 30.40 -59.16 75.09
CA GLU A 31 29.97 -59.36 73.70
C GLU A 31 28.63 -58.65 73.43
N ILE A 32 27.73 -58.64 74.42
CA ILE A 32 26.47 -57.88 74.35
C ILE A 32 26.74 -56.38 74.24
N LEU A 33 27.64 -55.81 75.06
CA LEU A 33 27.99 -54.39 74.98
C LEU A 33 28.56 -54.02 73.60
N LYS A 34 29.49 -54.79 73.06
CA LYS A 34 30.02 -54.56 71.69
C LYS A 34 28.94 -54.62 70.61
N ARG A 35 27.93 -55.48 70.77
CA ARG A 35 26.78 -55.53 69.84
C ARG A 35 25.89 -54.31 70.00
N LEU A 36 25.68 -53.82 71.22
CA LEU A 36 24.94 -52.59 71.48
C LEU A 36 25.66 -51.38 70.87
N ASP A 37 26.97 -51.25 71.02
CA ASP A 37 27.75 -50.17 70.39
C ASP A 37 27.60 -50.20 68.87
N ARG A 38 27.72 -51.38 68.25
CA ARG A 38 27.51 -51.54 66.79
C ARG A 38 26.09 -51.21 66.35
N LEU A 39 25.09 -51.54 67.17
CA LEU A 39 23.69 -51.20 66.90
C LEU A 39 23.48 -49.69 67.00
N GLU A 40 24.06 -49.02 67.99
CA GLU A 40 24.03 -47.56 68.14
C GLU A 40 24.68 -46.86 66.95
N GLU A 41 25.87 -47.31 66.53
CA GLU A 41 26.53 -46.81 65.30
C GLU A 41 25.65 -47.02 64.05
N GLY A 42 25.02 -48.20 63.93
CA GLY A 42 24.10 -48.51 62.84
C GLY A 42 22.87 -47.61 62.84
N GLN A 43 22.30 -47.35 64.02
CA GLN A 43 21.17 -46.46 64.21
C GLN A 43 21.53 -45.01 63.85
N ASN A 44 22.69 -44.52 64.28
CA ASN A 44 23.18 -43.18 63.93
C ASN A 44 23.34 -43.02 62.42
N LYS A 45 23.93 -43.99 61.72
CA LYS A 45 24.04 -43.99 60.25
C LYS A 45 22.68 -43.99 59.56
N LEU A 46 21.70 -44.72 60.10
CA LEU A 46 20.33 -44.71 59.56
C LEU A 46 19.69 -43.33 59.71
N TRP A 47 19.90 -42.66 60.84
CA TRP A 47 19.38 -41.30 61.08
C TRP A 47 20.02 -40.28 60.14
N GLU A 48 21.34 -40.34 59.93
CA GLU A 48 22.04 -39.49 58.97
C GLU A 48 21.50 -39.69 57.54
N ASN A 49 21.35 -40.95 57.11
CA ASN A 49 20.78 -41.26 55.79
C ASN A 49 19.33 -40.80 55.66
N GLN A 50 18.52 -40.95 56.71
CA GLN A 50 17.14 -40.48 56.72
C GLN A 50 17.06 -38.96 56.58
N ASN A 51 17.93 -38.22 57.28
CA ASN A 51 18.00 -36.76 57.16
C ASN A 51 18.37 -36.32 55.74
N ARG A 52 19.37 -36.98 55.12
CA ARG A 52 19.74 -36.71 53.72
C ARG A 52 18.59 -36.96 52.75
N LEU A 53 17.83 -38.04 52.93
CA LEU A 53 16.65 -38.31 52.11
C LEU A 53 15.58 -37.23 52.28
N TRP A 54 15.38 -36.71 53.49
CA TRP A 54 14.44 -35.60 53.72
C TRP A 54 14.87 -34.32 52.99
N GLU A 55 16.16 -34.01 52.98
CA GLU A 55 16.71 -32.88 52.22
C GLU A 55 16.49 -33.04 50.71
N GLU A 56 16.76 -34.25 50.16
CA GLU A 56 16.51 -34.56 48.76
C GLU A 56 15.02 -34.43 48.40
N VAL A 57 14.12 -34.97 49.23
CA VAL A 57 12.67 -34.85 49.04
C VAL A 57 12.22 -33.39 49.07
N LYS A 58 12.80 -32.57 49.97
CA LYS A 58 12.51 -31.13 50.01
C LYS A 58 12.96 -30.45 48.73
N GLY A 59 14.19 -30.73 48.25
CA GLY A 59 14.71 -30.21 46.99
C GLY A 59 13.84 -30.59 45.78
N LEU A 60 13.38 -31.84 45.73
CA LEU A 60 12.47 -32.31 44.67
C LEU A 60 11.12 -31.56 44.71
N ARG A 61 10.55 -31.32 45.89
CA ARG A 61 9.30 -30.54 46.03
C ARG A 61 9.47 -29.10 45.57
N GLU A 62 10.58 -28.46 45.94
CA GLU A 62 10.90 -27.11 45.49
C GLU A 62 11.07 -27.04 43.96
N GLY A 63 11.78 -28.02 43.36
CA GLY A 63 11.92 -28.14 41.91
C GLY A 63 10.58 -28.37 41.21
N GLN A 64 9.71 -29.21 41.78
CA GLN A 64 8.37 -29.45 41.25
C GLN A 64 7.52 -28.18 41.26
N ASN A 65 7.56 -27.39 42.34
CA ASN A 65 6.81 -26.14 42.43
C ASN A 65 7.26 -25.13 41.36
N LYS A 66 8.56 -25.00 41.11
CA LYS A 66 9.08 -24.14 40.03
C LYS A 66 8.58 -24.57 38.66
N LEU A 67 8.57 -25.88 38.37
CA LEU A 67 8.01 -26.41 37.12
C LEU A 67 6.52 -26.09 36.97
N TRP A 68 5.73 -26.17 38.05
CA TRP A 68 4.32 -25.79 38.01
C TRP A 68 4.12 -24.31 37.68
N GLU A 69 4.94 -23.42 38.24
CA GLU A 69 4.91 -21.99 37.92
C GLU A 69 5.28 -21.73 36.45
N GLU A 70 6.32 -22.38 35.94
CA GLU A 70 6.71 -22.27 34.53
C GLU A 70 5.59 -22.75 33.59
N VAL A 71 4.98 -23.89 33.88
CA VAL A 71 3.85 -24.41 33.10
C VAL A 71 2.66 -23.45 33.13
N LYS A 72 2.38 -22.82 34.27
CA LYS A 72 1.33 -21.80 34.38
C LYS A 72 1.63 -20.59 33.50
N ASN A 73 2.85 -20.06 33.57
CA ASN A 73 3.29 -18.92 32.76
C ASN A 73 3.24 -19.24 31.25
N LEU A 74 3.62 -20.45 30.85
CA LEU A 74 3.53 -20.90 29.46
C LEU A 74 2.07 -20.96 28.97
N ARG A 75 1.14 -21.44 29.80
CA ARG A 75 -0.29 -21.45 29.48
C ARG A 75 -0.86 -20.04 29.32
N GLU A 76 -0.47 -19.12 30.19
CA GLU A 76 -0.86 -17.71 30.08
C GLU A 76 -0.32 -17.06 28.81
N GLY A 77 0.96 -17.32 28.47
CA GLY A 77 1.55 -16.88 27.20
C GLY A 77 0.86 -17.46 25.98
N GLN A 78 0.50 -18.74 26.01
CA GLN A 78 -0.24 -19.39 24.94
C GLN A 78 -1.64 -18.77 24.74
N ASN A 79 -2.35 -18.44 25.81
CA ASN A 79 -3.65 -17.78 25.72
C ASN A 79 -3.56 -16.41 25.06
N LYS A 80 -2.54 -15.60 25.41
CA LYS A 80 -2.31 -14.30 24.75
C LYS A 80 -2.06 -14.44 23.25
N LEU A 81 -1.24 -15.42 22.84
CA LEU A 81 -1.02 -15.72 21.43
C LEU A 81 -2.32 -16.10 20.70
N TRP A 82 -3.20 -16.87 21.33
CA TRP A 82 -4.51 -17.20 20.75
C TRP A 82 -5.39 -15.97 20.55
N GLU A 83 -5.37 -15.03 21.48
CA GLU A 83 -6.10 -13.76 21.36
C GLU A 83 -5.54 -12.90 20.22
N GLU A 84 -4.22 -12.77 20.12
CA GLU A 84 -3.57 -12.04 19.02
C GLU A 84 -3.90 -12.66 17.65
N VAL A 85 -3.83 -13.99 17.53
CA VAL A 85 -4.21 -14.70 16.29
C VAL A 85 -5.68 -14.48 15.95
N ARG A 86 -6.58 -14.44 16.94
CA ARG A 86 -7.98 -14.11 16.71
C ARG A 86 -8.14 -12.68 16.18
N GLY A 87 -7.48 -11.70 16.81
CA GLY A 87 -7.49 -10.30 16.36
C GLY A 87 -6.96 -10.14 14.94
N LEU A 88 -5.89 -10.84 14.57
CA LEU A 88 -5.35 -10.84 13.21
C LEU A 88 -6.36 -11.41 12.19
N ARG A 89 -7.06 -12.50 12.52
CA ARG A 89 -8.09 -13.08 11.65
C ARG A 89 -9.27 -12.12 11.44
N GLU A 90 -9.71 -11.45 12.50
CA GLU A 90 -10.78 -10.45 12.42
C GLU A 90 -10.35 -9.25 11.55
N GLY A 91 -9.13 -8.75 11.74
CA GLY A 91 -8.55 -7.69 10.91
C GLY A 91 -8.47 -8.10 9.43
N GLN A 92 -8.03 -9.33 9.16
CA GLN A 92 -7.98 -9.87 7.80
C GLN A 92 -9.36 -9.95 7.16
N ASN A 93 -10.39 -10.38 7.89
CA ASN A 93 -11.76 -10.44 7.38
C ASN A 93 -12.32 -9.06 7.02
N LYS A 94 -12.06 -8.03 7.85
CA LYS A 94 -12.46 -6.65 7.52
C LYS A 94 -11.82 -6.18 6.22
N LEU A 95 -10.53 -6.43 6.05
CA LEU A 95 -9.80 -6.06 4.84
C LEU A 95 -10.35 -6.77 3.59
N TRP A 96 -10.75 -8.04 3.70
CA TRP A 96 -11.42 -8.75 2.61
C TRP A 96 -12.74 -8.09 2.19
N VAL A 97 -13.55 -7.64 3.15
CA VAL A 97 -14.82 -6.95 2.87
C VAL A 97 -14.57 -5.62 2.16
N GLU A 98 -13.61 -4.83 2.62
CA GLU A 98 -13.25 -3.55 1.99
C GLU A 98 -12.75 -3.74 0.55
N VAL A 99 -11.86 -4.72 0.33
CA VAL A 99 -11.35 -5.04 -1.02
C VAL A 99 -12.49 -5.45 -1.96
N LYS A 100 -13.48 -6.21 -1.45
CA LYS A 100 -14.65 -6.58 -2.25
C LYS A 100 -15.49 -5.35 -2.63
N GLY A 101 -15.75 -4.46 -1.69
CA GLY A 101 -16.47 -3.20 -1.95
C GLY A 101 -15.76 -2.34 -2.99
N LEU A 102 -14.44 -2.17 -2.88
CA LEU A 102 -13.65 -1.43 -3.87
C LEU A 102 -13.74 -2.03 -5.27
N ARG A 103 -13.78 -3.35 -5.40
CA ARG A 103 -13.96 -4.02 -6.71
C ARG A 103 -15.35 -3.78 -7.29
N GLU A 104 -16.38 -3.78 -6.46
CA GLU A 104 -17.76 -3.51 -6.89
C GLU A 104 -17.90 -2.06 -7.39
N ASP A 105 -17.34 -1.09 -6.67
CA ASP A 105 -17.37 0.32 -7.10
C ASP A 105 -16.52 0.56 -8.35
N GLN A 106 -15.37 -0.11 -8.47
CA GLN A 106 -14.58 -0.06 -9.70
C GLN A 106 -15.39 -0.56 -10.90
N ASN A 107 -16.16 -1.65 -10.76
CA ASN A 107 -17.00 -2.16 -11.85
C ASN A 107 -18.09 -1.16 -12.27
N LYS A 108 -18.75 -0.49 -11.31
CA LYS A 108 -19.73 0.57 -11.61
C LYS A 108 -19.09 1.71 -12.41
N LEU A 109 -17.90 2.15 -12.03
CA LEU A 109 -17.15 3.17 -12.78
C LEU A 109 -16.83 2.72 -14.21
N TRP A 110 -16.46 1.45 -14.42
CA TRP A 110 -16.24 0.92 -15.76
C TRP A 110 -17.51 0.95 -16.62
N GLU A 111 -18.67 0.64 -16.03
CA GLU A 111 -19.96 0.72 -16.72
C GLU A 111 -20.32 2.17 -17.08
N GLU A 112 -20.16 3.12 -16.16
CA GLU A 112 -20.38 4.55 -16.42
C GLU A 112 -19.48 5.06 -17.55
N VAL A 113 -18.20 4.71 -17.53
CA VAL A 113 -17.26 5.07 -18.60
C VAL A 113 -17.68 4.48 -19.95
N LYS A 114 -18.21 3.26 -19.95
CA LYS A 114 -18.72 2.63 -21.17
C LYS A 114 -19.94 3.39 -21.71
N TRP A 115 -20.90 3.73 -20.85
CA TRP A 115 -22.06 4.55 -21.20
C TRP A 115 -21.67 5.91 -21.77
N LEU A 116 -20.75 6.63 -21.11
CA LEU A 116 -20.25 7.92 -21.59
C LEU A 116 -19.62 7.81 -22.98
N ARG A 117 -18.87 6.73 -23.26
CA ARG A 117 -18.29 6.50 -24.60
C ARG A 117 -19.35 6.24 -25.66
N GLU A 118 -20.41 5.50 -25.31
CA GLU A 118 -21.53 5.25 -26.21
C GLU A 118 -22.30 6.53 -26.54
N ASP A 119 -22.59 7.35 -25.53
CA ASP A 119 -23.29 8.62 -25.72
C ASP A 119 -22.43 9.64 -26.50
N GLN A 120 -21.13 9.72 -26.21
CA GLN A 120 -20.20 10.50 -27.04
C GLN A 120 -20.21 10.05 -28.50
N ARG A 121 -20.29 8.73 -28.77
CA ARG A 121 -20.36 8.20 -30.14
C ARG A 121 -21.68 8.58 -30.82
N LYS A 122 -22.81 8.51 -30.11
CA LYS A 122 -24.13 8.91 -30.64
C LYS A 122 -24.17 10.41 -30.94
N LEU A 123 -23.70 11.24 -30.01
CA LEU A 123 -23.59 12.68 -30.19
C LEU A 123 -22.74 13.01 -31.42
N ARG A 124 -21.59 12.35 -31.58
CA ARG A 124 -20.73 12.55 -32.75
C ARG A 124 -21.47 12.27 -34.07
N VAL A 125 -22.16 11.13 -34.17
CA VAL A 125 -22.91 10.76 -35.39
C VAL A 125 -24.04 11.75 -35.67
N SER A 126 -24.71 12.24 -34.62
CA SER A 126 -25.74 13.28 -34.73
C SER A 126 -25.15 14.60 -35.22
N PHE A 127 -24.05 15.07 -34.62
CA PHE A 127 -23.37 16.31 -35.01
C PHE A 127 -22.83 16.25 -36.45
N GLU A 128 -22.23 15.14 -36.86
CA GLU A 128 -21.75 14.96 -38.24
C GLU A 128 -22.90 15.00 -39.26
N SER A 129 -24.02 14.35 -38.94
CA SER A 129 -25.23 14.38 -39.78
C SER A 129 -25.84 15.78 -39.85
N PHE A 130 -25.89 16.48 -38.71
CA PHE A 130 -26.45 17.82 -38.62
C PHE A 130 -25.60 18.86 -39.35
N GLY A 131 -24.28 18.79 -39.24
CA GLY A 131 -23.37 19.67 -39.99
C GLY A 131 -23.49 19.53 -41.49
N LYS A 132 -23.62 18.29 -41.98
CA LYS A 132 -23.88 18.04 -43.41
C LYS A 132 -25.21 18.64 -43.86
N ALA A 133 -26.26 18.55 -43.04
CA ALA A 133 -27.57 19.10 -43.36
C ALA A 133 -27.60 20.64 -43.36
N LEU A 134 -26.78 21.28 -42.52
CA LEU A 134 -26.71 22.73 -42.38
C LEU A 134 -25.58 23.41 -43.17
N GLY A 135 -24.75 22.65 -43.89
CA GLY A 135 -23.62 23.19 -44.65
C GLY A 135 -22.50 23.75 -43.77
N VAL A 136 -22.37 23.29 -42.52
CA VAL A 136 -21.38 23.75 -41.55
C VAL A 136 -19.98 23.26 -41.95
N THR A 137 -19.01 24.16 -42.03
CA THR A 137 -17.63 23.88 -42.45
C THR A 137 -16.76 23.44 -41.27
N LEU A 138 -15.57 22.86 -41.54
CA LEU A 138 -14.61 22.54 -40.48
C LEU A 138 -14.13 23.79 -39.71
N GLU A 139 -14.14 24.95 -40.38
CA GLU A 139 -13.82 26.24 -39.76
C GLU A 139 -14.87 26.62 -38.73
N ASP A 140 -16.16 26.43 -39.02
CA ASP A 140 -17.26 26.73 -38.09
C ASP A 140 -17.20 25.83 -36.85
N TYR A 141 -16.89 24.55 -37.03
CA TYR A 141 -16.65 23.62 -35.91
C TYR A 141 -15.45 24.04 -35.07
N THR A 142 -14.36 24.44 -35.72
CA THR A 142 -13.16 24.90 -35.03
C THR A 142 -13.41 26.21 -34.29
N ALA A 143 -14.15 27.15 -34.88
CA ALA A 143 -14.50 28.41 -34.25
C ALA A 143 -15.35 28.19 -33.00
N SER A 144 -16.36 27.31 -33.08
CA SER A 144 -17.21 26.95 -31.94
C SER A 144 -16.41 26.29 -30.81
N PHE A 145 -15.49 25.37 -31.15
CA PHE A 145 -14.63 24.72 -30.16
C PHE A 145 -13.64 25.70 -29.51
N VAL A 146 -13.04 26.58 -30.30
CA VAL A 146 -12.14 27.64 -29.79
C VAL A 146 -12.92 28.63 -28.91
N LYS A 147 -14.18 28.93 -29.24
CA LYS A 147 -15.04 29.75 -28.38
C LYS A 147 -15.20 29.11 -27.00
N LEU A 148 -15.58 27.83 -26.93
CA LEU A 148 -15.67 27.09 -25.66
C LEU A 148 -14.36 27.11 -24.88
N MET A 149 -13.22 26.92 -25.56
CA MET A 149 -11.90 27.02 -24.91
C MET A 149 -11.65 28.42 -24.31
N LEU A 150 -12.08 29.48 -24.99
CA LEU A 150 -11.94 30.85 -24.50
C LEU A 150 -12.89 31.15 -23.35
N GLU A 151 -14.13 30.62 -23.37
CA GLU A 151 -15.07 30.69 -22.24
C GLU A 151 -14.47 30.05 -20.98
N ASP A 152 -13.89 28.85 -21.11
CA ASP A 152 -13.18 28.15 -20.02
C ASP A 152 -11.94 28.93 -19.52
N MET A 153 -11.33 29.72 -20.39
CA MET A 153 -10.20 30.61 -20.06
C MET A 153 -10.65 31.94 -19.41
N GLY A 154 -11.95 32.14 -19.20
CA GLY A 154 -12.50 33.33 -18.56
C GLY A 154 -12.96 34.44 -19.52
N TYR A 155 -13.17 34.12 -20.80
CA TYR A 155 -13.63 35.05 -21.83
C TYR A 155 -15.02 34.63 -22.35
N PRO A 156 -16.09 34.78 -21.55
CA PRO A 156 -17.44 34.32 -21.90
C PRO A 156 -18.03 35.02 -23.14
N ASP A 157 -17.59 36.25 -23.42
CA ASP A 157 -18.07 37.07 -24.54
C ASP A 157 -17.19 36.95 -25.80
N ALA A 158 -16.31 35.95 -25.86
CA ALA A 158 -15.41 35.77 -27.00
C ALA A 158 -16.18 35.49 -28.31
N GLU A 159 -16.02 36.39 -29.29
CA GLU A 159 -16.51 36.19 -30.65
C GLU A 159 -15.43 35.55 -31.52
N VAL A 160 -15.59 34.27 -31.83
CA VAL A 160 -14.70 33.54 -32.73
C VAL A 160 -15.36 33.38 -34.09
N ARG A 161 -14.72 33.89 -35.14
CA ARG A 161 -15.22 33.80 -36.51
C ARG A 161 -14.08 33.91 -37.52
N ARG A 162 -14.38 33.55 -38.77
CA ARG A 162 -13.53 33.92 -39.90
C ARG A 162 -13.55 35.43 -40.11
N LYS A 163 -12.39 36.06 -40.28
CA LYS A 163 -12.29 37.52 -40.45
C LYS A 163 -11.24 37.88 -41.52
N PRO A 164 -11.60 38.64 -42.56
CA PRO A 164 -10.63 39.23 -43.47
C PRO A 164 -9.90 40.39 -42.78
N LEU A 165 -8.59 40.46 -42.94
CA LEU A 165 -7.74 41.57 -42.47
C LEU A 165 -7.05 42.21 -43.68
N LEU A 166 -7.09 43.55 -43.75
CA LEU A 166 -6.35 44.31 -44.75
C LEU A 166 -4.95 44.61 -44.23
N PHE A 167 -3.91 44.22 -44.97
CA PHE A 167 -2.52 44.47 -44.62
C PHE A 167 -1.71 44.77 -45.88
N ASN A 168 -1.03 45.93 -45.91
CA ASN A 168 -0.24 46.40 -47.07
C ASN A 168 -1.00 46.38 -48.42
N GLY A 169 -2.30 46.66 -48.41
CA GLY A 169 -3.14 46.66 -49.62
C GLY A 169 -3.65 45.28 -50.06
N GLU A 170 -3.27 44.21 -49.35
CA GLU A 170 -3.74 42.85 -49.60
C GLU A 170 -4.74 42.38 -48.52
N ILE A 171 -5.73 41.59 -48.92
CA ILE A 171 -6.71 41.01 -47.99
C ILE A 171 -6.26 39.60 -47.60
N TYR A 172 -6.12 39.38 -46.29
CA TYR A 172 -5.78 38.11 -45.70
C TYR A 172 -6.98 37.55 -44.94
N GLU A 173 -7.53 36.44 -45.43
CA GLU A 173 -8.61 35.74 -44.75
C GLU A 173 -8.05 34.88 -43.61
N ILE A 174 -8.45 35.19 -42.37
CA ILE A 174 -8.04 34.43 -41.19
C ILE A 174 -9.15 33.44 -40.84
N ASN A 175 -8.87 32.12 -40.84
CA ASN A 175 -9.90 31.10 -40.61
C ASN A 175 -10.53 31.23 -39.22
N ILE A 176 -9.69 31.39 -38.19
CA ILE A 176 -10.12 31.55 -36.80
C ILE A 176 -9.57 32.86 -36.27
N PHE A 177 -10.47 33.80 -35.97
CA PHE A 177 -10.12 35.09 -35.40
C PHE A 177 -11.01 35.42 -34.20
N CYS A 178 -10.39 35.80 -33.09
CA CYS A 178 -11.05 36.47 -31.97
C CYS A 178 -10.28 37.74 -31.63
N GLU A 179 -11.00 38.83 -31.36
CA GLU A 179 -10.36 40.10 -31.05
C GLU A 179 -9.91 40.18 -29.59
N GLU A 180 -10.68 39.59 -28.67
CA GLU A 180 -10.38 39.59 -27.24
C GLU A 180 -10.69 38.22 -26.59
N PRO A 181 -9.67 37.47 -26.15
CA PRO A 181 -8.24 37.77 -26.30
C PRO A 181 -7.82 37.54 -27.75
N LEU A 182 -6.78 38.24 -28.21
CA LEU A 182 -6.36 38.13 -29.62
C LEU A 182 -6.00 36.67 -29.94
N THR A 183 -6.83 36.02 -30.74
CA THR A 183 -6.72 34.61 -31.08
C THR A 183 -6.69 34.46 -32.59
N VAL A 184 -5.73 33.70 -33.09
CA VAL A 184 -5.53 33.46 -34.52
C VAL A 184 -5.34 31.97 -34.76
N GLY A 185 -6.01 31.44 -35.77
CA GLY A 185 -5.87 30.05 -36.14
C GLY A 185 -6.00 29.74 -37.61
N GLU A 186 -5.36 28.64 -37.98
CA GLU A 186 -5.39 28.00 -39.29
C GLU A 186 -6.16 26.69 -39.19
N VAL A 187 -7.01 26.42 -40.18
CA VAL A 187 -7.77 25.17 -40.27
C VAL A 187 -7.43 24.48 -41.58
N THR A 188 -6.94 23.25 -41.51
CA THR A 188 -6.60 22.46 -42.69
C THR A 188 -7.26 21.08 -42.66
N LEU A 189 -7.79 20.67 -43.82
CA LEU A 189 -8.53 19.41 -43.96
C LEU A 189 -7.60 18.21 -44.03
N TYR A 190 -6.47 18.35 -44.72
CA TYR A 190 -5.55 17.25 -44.99
C TYR A 190 -4.11 17.74 -45.02
N ILE A 191 -3.22 16.99 -44.38
CA ILE A 191 -1.77 17.14 -44.50
C ILE A 191 -1.19 15.76 -44.83
N GLY A 192 -0.73 15.61 -46.08
CA GLY A 192 -0.22 14.37 -46.66
C GLY A 192 1.27 14.15 -46.49
N ASP A 193 2.06 15.20 -46.29
CA ASP A 193 3.52 15.11 -46.11
C ASP A 193 4.08 16.18 -45.15
N LEU A 194 5.39 16.10 -44.88
CA LEU A 194 6.09 17.01 -43.98
C LEU A 194 6.23 18.43 -44.56
N ASP A 195 6.25 18.58 -45.88
CA ASP A 195 6.38 19.91 -46.50
C ASP A 195 5.05 20.65 -46.48
N GLU A 196 3.93 19.96 -46.68
CA GLU A 196 2.58 20.48 -46.38
C GLU A 196 2.47 20.90 -44.92
N ALA A 197 2.93 20.06 -43.98
CA ALA A 197 2.91 20.39 -42.56
C ALA A 197 3.67 21.70 -42.25
N ARG A 198 4.84 21.89 -42.86
CA ARG A 198 5.64 23.12 -42.75
C ARG A 198 4.92 24.31 -43.35
N ARG A 199 4.36 24.18 -44.56
CA ARG A 199 3.60 25.25 -45.24
C ARG A 199 2.42 25.73 -44.40
N GLU A 200 1.68 24.81 -43.78
CA GLU A 200 0.55 25.18 -42.91
C GLU A 200 0.99 25.93 -41.64
N LEU A 201 2.13 25.54 -41.04
CA LEU A 201 2.72 26.27 -39.92
C LEU A 201 3.21 27.67 -40.32
N GLU A 202 3.87 27.79 -41.47
CA GLU A 202 4.33 29.07 -42.02
C GLU A 202 3.15 30.00 -42.34
N LYS A 203 2.07 29.45 -42.91
CA LYS A 203 0.83 30.18 -43.19
C LYS A 203 0.19 30.72 -41.91
N LEU A 204 0.08 29.89 -40.88
CA LEU A 204 -0.38 30.33 -39.56
C LEU A 204 0.51 31.43 -38.98
N GLN A 205 1.83 31.27 -39.07
CA GLN A 205 2.79 32.25 -38.56
C GLN A 205 2.67 33.59 -39.27
N LYS A 206 2.52 33.59 -40.60
CA LYS A 206 2.26 34.81 -41.39
C LYS A 206 0.96 35.49 -40.96
N ARG A 207 -0.11 34.72 -40.76
CA ARG A 207 -1.42 35.23 -40.30
C ARG A 207 -1.36 35.82 -38.89
N ILE A 208 -0.60 35.21 -37.98
CA ILE A 208 -0.33 35.74 -36.64
C ILE A 208 0.36 37.10 -36.75
N GLU A 209 1.45 37.20 -37.52
CA GLU A 209 2.19 38.45 -37.67
C GLU A 209 1.30 39.58 -38.20
N ILE A 210 0.48 39.28 -39.21
CA ILE A 210 -0.48 40.24 -39.77
C ILE A 210 -1.49 40.69 -38.72
N ALA A 211 -2.10 39.75 -37.99
CA ALA A 211 -3.06 40.08 -36.95
C ALA A 211 -2.45 40.93 -35.83
N GLU A 212 -1.23 40.62 -35.40
CA GLU A 212 -0.51 41.41 -34.39
C GLU A 212 -0.24 42.84 -34.86
N LYS A 213 0.20 43.01 -36.11
CA LYS A 213 0.44 44.35 -36.70
C LYS A 213 -0.83 45.15 -36.87
N VAL A 214 -1.91 44.52 -37.35
CA VAL A 214 -3.21 45.17 -37.56
C VAL A 214 -3.89 45.54 -36.23
N LYS A 215 -3.72 44.72 -35.18
CA LYS A 215 -4.38 44.92 -33.88
C LYS A 215 -3.52 45.61 -32.84
N GLY A 216 -2.22 45.77 -33.08
CA GLY A 216 -1.29 46.43 -32.15
C GLY A 216 -1.08 45.67 -30.83
N LYS A 217 -1.45 44.38 -30.75
CA LYS A 217 -1.27 43.54 -29.56
C LYS A 217 -0.84 42.13 -29.95
N LYS A 218 -0.18 41.42 -29.01
CA LYS A 218 0.30 40.05 -29.23
C LYS A 218 -0.83 39.04 -29.24
N VAL A 219 -0.72 38.02 -30.09
CA VAL A 219 -1.67 36.91 -30.11
C VAL A 219 -1.50 36.10 -28.83
N THR A 220 -2.60 35.97 -28.08
CA THR A 220 -2.66 35.23 -26.81
C THR A 220 -2.80 33.73 -27.07
N LEU A 221 -3.64 33.36 -28.04
CA LEU A 221 -3.92 31.96 -28.37
C LEU A 221 -3.70 31.73 -29.87
N LYS A 222 -2.79 30.79 -30.18
CA LYS A 222 -2.47 30.36 -31.54
C LYS A 222 -3.03 28.97 -31.78
N ILE A 223 -3.81 28.78 -32.84
CA ILE A 223 -4.50 27.53 -33.13
C ILE A 223 -4.04 26.96 -34.48
N LEU A 224 -3.73 25.67 -34.51
CA LEU A 224 -3.66 24.90 -35.75
C LEU A 224 -4.65 23.74 -35.63
N ALA A 225 -5.66 23.70 -36.50
CA ALA A 225 -6.64 22.62 -36.56
C ALA A 225 -6.42 21.76 -37.80
N VAL A 226 -6.29 20.44 -37.61
CA VAL A 226 -5.99 19.48 -38.68
C VAL A 226 -7.01 18.34 -38.63
N ALA A 227 -7.71 18.05 -39.73
CA ALA A 227 -8.66 16.93 -39.74
C ALA A 227 -8.02 15.57 -40.05
N ASN A 228 -7.24 15.47 -41.11
CA ASN A 228 -6.69 14.19 -41.53
C ASN A 228 -5.19 14.27 -41.85
N THR A 229 -4.41 13.41 -41.20
CA THR A 229 -2.97 13.32 -41.40
C THR A 229 -2.45 11.98 -40.88
N SER A 230 -1.29 11.53 -41.36
CA SER A 230 -0.66 10.29 -40.91
C SER A 230 -0.15 10.40 -39.46
N LYS A 231 0.10 9.26 -38.80
CA LYS A 231 0.64 9.24 -37.43
C LYS A 231 2.02 9.91 -37.36
N GLU A 232 2.85 9.67 -38.36
CA GLU A 232 4.21 10.22 -38.46
C GLU A 232 4.19 11.76 -38.55
N ILE A 233 3.38 12.30 -39.46
CA ILE A 233 3.22 13.75 -39.62
C ILE A 233 2.60 14.37 -38.37
N LEU A 234 1.64 13.68 -37.75
CA LEU A 234 1.04 14.13 -36.49
C LEU A 234 2.08 14.30 -35.37
N ASP A 235 2.98 13.34 -35.22
CA ASP A 235 4.02 13.41 -34.18
C ASP A 235 5.02 14.54 -34.47
N HIS A 236 5.30 14.83 -35.74
CA HIS A 236 6.04 16.01 -36.17
C HIS A 236 5.31 17.32 -35.79
N LEU A 237 4.03 17.44 -36.15
CA LEU A 237 3.20 18.61 -35.83
C LEU A 237 3.07 18.85 -34.33
N LYS A 238 2.89 17.81 -33.52
CA LYS A 238 2.87 17.95 -32.05
C LYS A 238 4.17 18.55 -31.51
N THR A 239 5.30 18.13 -32.08
CA THR A 239 6.62 18.62 -31.67
C THR A 239 6.79 20.09 -32.06
N ALA A 240 6.51 20.43 -33.31
CA ALA A 240 6.63 21.79 -33.85
C ALA A 240 5.68 22.79 -33.16
N THR A 241 4.40 22.42 -33.00
CA THR A 241 3.39 23.29 -32.37
C THR A 241 3.71 23.56 -30.90
N LYS A 242 4.21 22.56 -30.16
CA LYS A 242 4.62 22.72 -28.77
C LYS A 242 5.76 23.74 -28.60
N GLN A 243 6.76 23.72 -29.51
CA GLN A 243 7.87 24.66 -29.47
C GLN A 243 7.42 26.12 -29.70
N GLN A 244 6.37 26.32 -30.48
CA GLN A 244 5.87 27.65 -30.87
C GLN A 244 4.67 28.14 -30.03
N ASN A 245 4.30 27.38 -28.99
CA ASN A 245 3.10 27.58 -28.17
C ASN A 245 1.81 27.66 -29.00
N ILE A 246 1.68 26.78 -29.99
CA ILE A 246 0.49 26.62 -30.81
C ILE A 246 -0.33 25.47 -30.24
N LYS A 247 -1.63 25.68 -30.04
CA LYS A 247 -2.57 24.61 -29.70
C LYS A 247 -2.97 23.85 -30.96
N LEU A 248 -2.60 22.58 -31.01
CA LEU A 248 -2.98 21.66 -32.09
C LEU A 248 -4.34 21.02 -31.77
N ILE A 249 -5.33 21.24 -32.63
CA ILE A 249 -6.66 20.61 -32.60
C ILE A 249 -6.71 19.53 -33.68
N LEU A 250 -7.18 18.33 -33.35
CA LEU A 250 -7.24 17.21 -34.29
C LEU A 250 -8.68 16.78 -34.51
N TRP A 251 -9.18 17.00 -35.72
CA TRP A 251 -10.51 16.59 -36.16
C TRP A 251 -10.45 15.23 -36.85
N LYS A 252 -9.98 14.20 -36.13
CA LYS A 252 -9.78 12.86 -36.69
C LYS A 252 -11.10 12.24 -37.15
N ARG A 253 -11.14 11.83 -38.42
CA ARG A 253 -12.15 10.92 -38.98
C ARG A 253 -11.80 9.47 -38.60
N THR A 254 -11.87 9.11 -37.31
CA THR A 254 -11.62 7.71 -36.88
C THR A 254 -12.41 7.33 -35.64
N ASN A 255 -12.76 6.05 -35.54
CA ASN A 255 -13.66 5.41 -34.56
C ASN A 255 -13.24 5.47 -33.08
N ASN A 256 -12.22 6.25 -32.71
CA ASN A 256 -11.83 6.46 -31.32
C ASN A 256 -11.19 7.85 -31.18
N LEU A 257 -11.89 8.76 -30.51
CA LEU A 257 -11.33 10.05 -30.11
C LEU A 257 -10.42 9.81 -28.91
N VAL A 258 -9.12 9.89 -29.15
CA VAL A 258 -8.12 10.20 -28.10
C VAL A 258 -8.29 11.70 -27.81
N LEU A 259 -9.20 12.03 -26.91
CA LEU A 259 -9.24 13.34 -26.27
C LEU A 259 -8.05 13.47 -25.32
N LEU A 260 -7.17 14.41 -25.65
CA LEU A 260 -6.48 15.34 -24.74
C LEU A 260 -6.25 14.88 -23.29
N LYS A 261 -5.46 13.81 -23.10
CA LYS A 261 -4.66 13.64 -21.87
C LYS A 261 -3.28 14.27 -22.06
N ASN A 262 -3.23 15.59 -22.21
CA ASN A 262 -1.98 16.32 -22.03
C ASN A 262 -2.27 17.57 -21.19
N LYS A 263 -2.13 17.37 -19.86
CA LYS A 263 -1.81 18.38 -18.85
C LYS A 263 -2.34 19.78 -19.17
N ILE A 264 -3.62 20.00 -18.88
CA ILE A 264 -4.04 21.29 -18.35
C ILE A 264 -3.43 21.36 -16.94
N ASN A 265 -2.18 21.78 -16.85
CA ASN A 265 -1.66 22.37 -15.62
C ASN A 265 -2.28 23.76 -15.55
N ILE A 266 -3.43 23.87 -14.92
CA ILE A 266 -3.85 25.11 -14.27
C ILE A 266 -3.57 24.88 -12.79
N PHE A 267 -2.35 25.18 -12.37
CA PHE A 267 -2.08 25.58 -11.00
C PHE A 267 -1.59 27.02 -11.06
N LYS A 268 -2.14 27.84 -10.15
CA LYS A 268 -1.62 29.17 -9.83
C LYS A 268 -0.15 29.10 -9.43
#